data_AF-A0A5P1F4X6-F1
#
_entry.id   AF-A0A5P1F4X6-F1
#
_cell.length_a   1.000
_cell.length_b   1.000
_cell.length_c   1.000
_cell.angle_alpha   90.00
_cell.angle_beta   90.00
_cell.angle_gamma   90.00
#
_symmetry.space_group_name_H-M   'P 1'
#
loop_
_entity.id
_entity.type
_entity.pdbx_description
1 polymer ?
#
loop_
_entity_poly.entity_id
_entity_poly.type
_entity_poly.pdbx_seq_one_letter_code
_entity_poly.pdbx_strand_id
1 'polypeptide(L)'
;MRLKYVMTEERREKDTTELEGKMKRERRRWWVRVKIDAQFPSSSASEQRQQLLALKSKLESIIKAKLAAAVDAKDHNAILRFVRILPALGLQDDGLKIYVNYLRSVVGFRSKLEFEHLKEISTDPAQDAAGSNFVACLTNLFKDIVLAVEENDEVLRNLGGEDGVVFAISSLQEECDSRGTQILKRRAISTGSMNSVFAVLSGATSLLSHEYQEALQQKMREPNLGAKLFLGGVGVQKTGTEIATALNNIDVSAEYVLKLRHEIEEQCGQVFPAPVDREKVKTCLSEFAEMHNVFKQVLNAGMEQLGSTITPRIRPVLDTVATISYELSDAEYEENEMNDPWVQKLLHAVESNIVWLQPFMTSNNYDLFVHLVIDFIVKRLEVIMMQKRFSQLGGLQLDREVRALVNHFSEMSQRPVRDKFARLSQMTTILNFERVSEILDFWGENAGHMTWLLTPSEVRRVLGLRLDFKPEAIAALRL
;
A
#
# COMPACT_ATOMS: atom_id res chain seq x y z
N MET A 1 5.98 -25.73 -14.31
CA MET A 1 6.74 -24.70 -15.09
C MET A 1 6.70 -23.30 -14.46
N ARG A 2 5.63 -22.86 -13.77
CA ARG A 2 5.54 -21.53 -13.11
C ARG A 2 6.46 -21.33 -11.89
N LEU A 3 6.76 -22.37 -11.11
CA LEU A 3 7.68 -22.27 -9.95
C LEU A 3 9.15 -22.08 -10.34
N LYS A 4 9.57 -22.56 -11.53
CA LYS A 4 10.92 -22.26 -12.04
C LYS A 4 11.04 -20.82 -12.54
N TYR A 5 9.93 -20.23 -13.03
CA TYR A 5 9.90 -18.86 -13.57
C TYR A 5 10.01 -17.82 -12.45
N VAL A 6 9.22 -17.97 -11.37
CA VAL A 6 9.26 -17.09 -10.18
C VAL A 6 10.63 -17.13 -9.48
N MET A 7 11.22 -18.32 -9.34
CA MET A 7 12.58 -18.48 -8.77
C MET A 7 13.69 -17.90 -9.68
N THR A 8 13.47 -17.82 -11.00
CA THR A 8 14.38 -17.10 -11.92
C THR A 8 14.13 -15.60 -11.95
N GLU A 9 12.90 -15.14 -11.75
CA GLU A 9 12.56 -13.71 -11.62
C GLU A 9 13.17 -13.14 -10.33
N GLU A 10 12.98 -13.80 -9.18
CA GLU A 10 13.59 -13.38 -7.89
C GLU A 10 15.13 -13.44 -7.93
N ARG A 11 15.72 -14.41 -8.65
CA ARG A 11 17.18 -14.44 -8.89
C ARG A 11 17.63 -13.31 -9.80
N ARG A 12 16.87 -13.02 -10.87
CA ARG A 12 17.16 -11.89 -11.78
C ARG A 12 17.00 -10.55 -11.08
N GLU A 13 16.02 -10.41 -10.20
CA GLU A 13 15.74 -9.19 -9.43
C GLU A 13 16.77 -8.96 -8.32
N LYS A 14 17.27 -10.05 -7.69
CA LYS A 14 18.47 -10.01 -6.85
C LYS A 14 19.74 -9.67 -7.64
N ASP A 15 19.93 -10.25 -8.83
CA ASP A 15 21.10 -9.96 -9.66
C ASP A 15 21.09 -8.52 -10.19
N THR A 16 19.92 -7.98 -10.57
CA THR A 16 19.77 -6.58 -11.01
C THR A 16 19.95 -5.60 -9.86
N THR A 17 19.38 -5.83 -8.68
CA THR A 17 19.64 -4.99 -7.50
C THR A 17 21.10 -5.08 -7.03
N GLU A 18 21.75 -6.24 -7.15
CA GLU A 18 23.18 -6.38 -6.85
C GLU A 18 24.06 -5.67 -7.89
N LEU A 19 23.71 -5.74 -9.18
CA LEU A 19 24.37 -5.04 -10.28
C LEU A 19 24.19 -3.52 -10.17
N GLU A 20 22.98 -3.04 -9.87
CA GLU A 20 22.70 -1.63 -9.61
C GLU A 20 23.43 -1.13 -8.37
N GLY A 21 23.47 -1.94 -7.31
CA GLY A 21 24.29 -1.68 -6.12
C GLY A 21 25.78 -1.65 -6.43
N LYS A 22 26.29 -2.50 -7.32
CA LYS A 22 27.68 -2.45 -7.82
C LYS A 22 27.93 -1.19 -8.65
N MET A 23 27.04 -0.82 -9.56
CA MET A 23 27.15 0.39 -10.38
C MET A 23 27.03 1.68 -9.55
N LYS A 24 26.17 1.73 -8.52
CA LYS A 24 26.10 2.84 -7.56
C LYS A 24 27.41 2.94 -6.76
N ARG A 25 27.96 1.81 -6.31
CA ARG A 25 29.27 1.75 -5.63
C ARG A 25 30.43 2.24 -6.50
N GLU A 26 30.44 1.85 -7.78
CA GLU A 26 31.46 2.29 -8.74
C GLU A 26 31.32 3.76 -9.11
N ARG A 27 30.09 4.26 -9.35
CA ARG A 27 29.84 5.69 -9.60
C ARG A 27 30.25 6.57 -8.42
N ARG A 28 30.01 6.15 -7.17
CA ARG A 28 30.41 6.92 -5.98
C ARG A 28 31.93 6.91 -5.77
N ARG A 29 32.57 5.75 -5.95
CA ARG A 29 34.05 5.67 -5.95
C ARG A 29 34.66 6.54 -7.06
N TRP A 30 34.03 6.58 -8.22
CA TRP A 30 34.40 7.44 -9.34
C TRP A 30 34.22 8.92 -8.98
N TRP A 31 33.10 9.33 -8.37
CA TRP A 31 32.88 10.72 -7.92
C TRP A 31 33.89 11.21 -6.88
N VAL A 32 34.27 10.38 -5.91
CA VAL A 32 35.32 10.72 -4.93
C VAL A 32 36.68 10.85 -5.63
N ARG A 33 36.96 9.97 -6.60
CA ARG A 33 38.17 10.05 -7.43
C ARG A 33 38.17 11.33 -8.27
N VAL A 34 37.05 11.70 -8.87
CA VAL A 34 36.89 12.95 -9.64
C VAL A 34 37.05 14.21 -8.77
N LYS A 35 36.57 14.21 -7.51
CA LYS A 35 36.82 15.32 -6.57
C LYS A 35 38.29 15.50 -6.23
N ILE A 36 39.02 14.39 -6.08
CA ILE A 36 40.49 14.40 -5.89
C ILE A 36 41.16 14.87 -7.19
N ASP A 37 40.67 14.43 -8.35
CA ASP A 37 41.20 14.78 -9.67
C ASP A 37 41.00 16.28 -10.01
N ALA A 38 39.91 16.89 -9.54
CA ALA A 38 39.64 18.32 -9.70
C ALA A 38 40.54 19.23 -8.84
N GLN A 39 41.07 18.73 -7.73
CA GLN A 39 41.96 19.49 -6.83
C GLN A 39 43.45 19.42 -7.22
N PHE A 40 43.87 18.43 -8.04
CA PHE A 40 45.28 18.20 -8.38
C PHE A 40 45.50 17.88 -9.87
N PRO A 41 45.46 18.91 -10.76
CA PRO A 41 45.47 18.70 -12.21
C PRO A 41 46.86 18.63 -12.90
N SER A 42 47.98 18.83 -12.20
CA SER A 42 49.33 18.90 -12.82
C SER A 42 50.24 17.69 -12.51
N SER A 43 51.23 17.46 -13.38
CA SER A 43 52.14 16.28 -13.37
C SER A 43 53.04 16.16 -12.13
N SER A 44 53.36 17.26 -11.43
CA SER A 44 54.04 17.20 -10.10
C SER A 44 53.11 16.79 -8.97
N ALA A 45 51.79 16.88 -9.15
CA ALA A 45 50.77 16.48 -8.18
C ALA A 45 50.38 15.00 -8.29
N SER A 46 50.92 14.26 -9.27
CA SER A 46 50.66 12.83 -9.47
C SER A 46 51.22 11.96 -8.34
N GLU A 47 52.38 12.33 -7.78
CA GLU A 47 53.04 11.57 -6.71
C GLU A 47 52.36 11.80 -5.35
N GLN A 48 52.00 13.06 -5.05
CA GLN A 48 51.15 13.44 -3.90
C GLN A 48 49.75 12.81 -3.99
N ARG A 49 49.18 12.70 -5.20
CA ARG A 49 47.92 12.01 -5.48
C ARG A 49 48.00 10.51 -5.19
N GLN A 50 49.07 9.84 -5.63
CA GLN A 50 49.29 8.42 -5.33
C GLN A 50 49.48 8.21 -3.82
N GLN A 51 50.18 9.10 -3.13
CA GLN A 51 50.33 9.06 -1.67
C GLN A 51 48.99 9.24 -0.95
N LEU A 52 48.15 10.19 -1.37
CA LEU A 52 46.81 10.39 -0.81
C LEU A 52 45.89 9.19 -1.01
N LEU A 53 45.92 8.56 -2.19
CA LEU A 53 45.16 7.33 -2.45
C LEU A 53 45.68 6.15 -1.62
N ALA A 54 47.01 6.03 -1.45
CA ALA A 54 47.62 5.00 -0.60
C ALA A 54 47.27 5.20 0.88
N LEU A 55 47.31 6.44 1.37
CA LEU A 55 46.89 6.79 2.74
C LEU A 55 45.40 6.54 2.96
N LYS A 56 44.55 6.89 1.98
CA LYS A 56 43.12 6.58 2.02
C LYS A 56 42.90 5.06 2.12
N SER A 57 43.52 4.27 1.26
CA SER A 57 43.41 2.80 1.28
C SER A 57 43.89 2.21 2.60
N LYS A 58 44.96 2.76 3.18
CA LYS A 58 45.48 2.33 4.49
C LYS A 58 44.50 2.68 5.62
N LEU A 59 43.92 3.88 5.59
CA LEU A 59 42.90 4.32 6.56
C LEU A 59 41.63 3.46 6.46
N GLU A 60 41.15 3.18 5.24
CA GLU A 60 40.02 2.28 5.01
C GLU A 60 40.28 0.88 5.58
N SER A 61 41.49 0.32 5.36
CA SER A 61 41.88 -0.98 5.92
C SER A 61 41.93 -0.99 7.46
N ILE A 62 42.52 0.06 8.07
CA ILE A 62 42.59 0.19 9.53
C ILE A 62 41.19 0.31 10.14
N ILE A 63 40.32 1.13 9.54
CA ILE A 63 38.95 1.32 10.05
C ILE A 63 38.15 0.02 9.92
N LYS A 64 38.25 -0.70 8.80
CA LYS A 64 37.58 -2.01 8.65
C LYS A 64 38.08 -3.04 9.68
N ALA A 65 39.39 -3.11 9.92
CA ALA A 65 39.96 -4.02 10.91
C ALA A 65 39.54 -3.66 12.35
N LYS A 66 39.56 -2.36 12.71
CA LYS A 66 39.11 -1.90 14.03
C LYS A 66 37.61 -2.06 14.23
N LEU A 67 36.81 -1.85 13.19
CA LEU A 67 35.37 -2.08 13.23
C LEU A 67 35.05 -3.56 13.43
N ALA A 68 35.74 -4.46 12.71
CA ALA A 68 35.57 -5.91 12.92
C ALA A 68 35.92 -6.32 14.36
N ALA A 69 37.05 -5.85 14.89
CA ALA A 69 37.44 -6.10 16.27
C ALA A 69 36.43 -5.55 17.29
N ALA A 70 35.84 -4.38 17.02
CA ALA A 70 34.79 -3.79 17.87
C ALA A 70 33.49 -4.61 17.84
N VAL A 71 33.12 -5.17 16.68
CA VAL A 71 31.99 -6.08 16.53
C VAL A 71 32.22 -7.38 17.30
N ASP A 72 33.41 -7.97 17.19
CA ASP A 72 33.78 -9.19 17.93
C ASP A 72 33.77 -8.96 19.45
N ALA A 73 34.21 -7.77 19.89
CA ALA A 73 34.16 -7.35 21.29
C ALA A 73 32.76 -6.90 21.77
N LYS A 74 31.77 -6.84 20.87
CA LYS A 74 30.42 -6.29 21.11
C LYS A 74 30.42 -4.87 21.71
N ASP A 75 31.43 -4.06 21.40
CA ASP A 75 31.55 -2.68 21.90
C ASP A 75 30.69 -1.72 21.06
N HIS A 76 29.46 -1.50 21.52
CA HIS A 76 28.49 -0.63 20.86
C HIS A 76 29.02 0.79 20.57
N ASN A 77 29.76 1.37 21.52
CA ASN A 77 30.26 2.74 21.40
C ASN A 77 31.38 2.84 20.37
N ALA A 78 32.28 1.85 20.33
CA ALA A 78 33.32 1.80 19.31
C ALA A 78 32.72 1.57 17.91
N ILE A 79 31.73 0.67 17.79
CA ILE A 79 31.03 0.40 16.52
C ILE A 79 30.37 1.67 16.00
N LEU A 80 29.56 2.38 16.81
CA LEU A 80 28.90 3.63 16.42
C LEU A 80 29.90 4.69 15.94
N ARG A 81 31.04 4.82 16.64
CA ARG A 81 32.10 5.77 16.26
C ARG A 81 32.67 5.47 14.89
N PHE A 82 32.99 4.21 14.59
CA PHE A 82 33.54 3.84 13.27
C PHE A 82 32.49 3.93 12.17
N VAL A 83 31.26 3.50 12.44
CA VAL A 83 30.14 3.54 11.48
C VAL A 83 29.80 4.97 11.05
N ARG A 84 29.84 5.94 11.97
CA ARG A 84 29.65 7.37 11.65
C ARG A 84 30.74 7.97 10.73
N ILE A 85 31.92 7.37 10.66
CA ILE A 85 33.04 7.84 9.84
C ILE A 85 32.96 7.29 8.40
N LEU A 86 32.32 6.13 8.20
CA LEU A 86 32.27 5.44 6.91
C LEU A 86 31.60 6.23 5.75
N PRO A 87 30.53 7.02 5.98
CA PRO A 87 29.98 7.89 4.94
C PRO A 87 31.00 8.87 4.37
N ALA A 88 31.87 9.45 5.21
CA ALA A 88 32.91 10.38 4.77
C ALA A 88 33.98 9.72 3.89
N LEU A 89 34.12 8.39 3.95
CA LEU A 89 35.05 7.60 3.14
C LEU A 89 34.41 7.02 1.87
N GLY A 90 33.09 7.16 1.72
CA GLY A 90 32.31 6.53 0.66
C GLY A 90 32.10 5.02 0.85
N LEU A 91 32.24 4.52 2.09
CA LEU A 91 32.13 3.11 2.47
C LEU A 91 30.82 2.79 3.22
N GLN A 92 29.81 3.61 3.03
CA GLN A 92 28.55 3.54 3.74
C GLN A 92 27.77 2.23 3.51
N ASP A 93 27.84 1.62 2.32
CA ASP A 93 27.16 0.35 2.03
C ASP A 93 27.79 -0.84 2.77
N ASP A 94 29.12 -0.85 2.89
CA ASP A 94 29.84 -1.85 3.69
C ASP A 94 29.54 -1.64 5.18
N GLY A 95 29.49 -0.37 5.61
CA GLY A 95 29.14 0.02 6.98
C GLY A 95 27.73 -0.39 7.37
N LEU A 96 26.75 -0.18 6.49
CA LEU A 96 25.37 -0.58 6.67
C LEU A 96 25.26 -2.09 6.89
N LYS A 97 25.91 -2.91 6.04
CA LYS A 97 25.89 -4.37 6.17
C LYS A 97 26.49 -4.84 7.49
N ILE A 98 27.64 -4.28 7.89
CA ILE A 98 28.30 -4.64 9.15
C ILE A 98 27.42 -4.24 10.34
N TYR A 99 26.85 -3.04 10.31
CA TYR A 99 26.02 -2.53 11.40
C TYR A 99 24.72 -3.33 11.56
N VAL A 100 24.03 -3.61 10.46
CA VAL A 100 22.80 -4.43 10.47
C VAL A 100 23.08 -5.86 10.92
N ASN A 101 24.21 -6.47 10.50
CA ASN A 101 24.62 -7.79 11.01
C ASN A 101 24.93 -7.77 12.50
N TYR A 102 25.51 -6.69 13.02
CA TYR A 102 25.70 -6.51 14.46
C TYR A 102 24.35 -6.43 15.18
N LEU A 103 23.41 -5.60 14.71
CA LEU A 103 22.06 -5.53 15.28
C LEU A 103 21.36 -6.90 15.27
N ARG A 104 21.47 -7.65 14.16
CA ARG A 104 20.99 -9.03 14.04
C ARG A 104 21.58 -9.93 15.12
N SER A 105 22.89 -9.84 15.37
CA SER A 105 23.56 -10.63 16.40
C SER A 105 23.12 -10.28 17.83
N VAL A 106 22.82 -9.01 18.09
CA VAL A 106 22.33 -8.54 19.40
C VAL A 106 20.92 -9.07 19.66
N VAL A 107 20.01 -8.92 18.69
CA VAL A 107 18.63 -9.44 18.77
C VAL A 107 18.64 -10.97 18.91
N GLY A 108 19.42 -11.66 18.09
CA GLY A 108 19.55 -13.12 18.14
C GLY A 108 20.10 -13.62 19.47
N PHE A 109 21.06 -12.91 20.08
CA PHE A 109 21.61 -13.26 21.40
C PHE A 109 20.58 -13.08 22.52
N ARG A 110 19.83 -11.96 22.52
CA ARG A 110 18.78 -11.69 23.51
C ARG A 110 17.65 -12.73 23.43
N SER A 111 17.17 -13.01 22.22
CA SER A 111 16.17 -14.05 21.97
C SER A 111 16.63 -15.43 22.45
N LYS A 112 17.91 -15.77 22.22
CA LYS A 112 18.48 -17.04 22.69
C LYS A 112 18.52 -17.14 24.22
N LEU A 113 18.94 -16.08 24.92
CA LEU A 113 18.96 -16.06 26.39
C LEU A 113 17.56 -16.20 26.98
N GLU A 114 16.60 -15.48 26.42
CA GLU A 114 15.21 -15.56 26.88
C GLU A 114 14.61 -16.95 26.64
N PHE A 115 14.94 -17.56 25.49
CA PHE A 115 14.58 -18.94 25.19
C PHE A 115 15.26 -19.98 26.12
N GLU A 116 16.52 -19.75 26.51
CA GLU A 116 17.25 -20.63 27.43
C GLU A 116 16.68 -20.54 28.86
N HIS A 117 16.33 -19.35 29.34
CA HIS A 117 15.63 -19.18 30.63
C HIS A 117 14.27 -19.90 30.65
N LEU A 118 13.53 -19.89 29.54
CA LEU A 118 12.28 -20.65 29.44
C LEU A 118 12.52 -22.17 29.59
N LYS A 119 13.64 -22.67 29.08
CA LYS A 119 14.00 -24.10 29.16
C LYS A 119 14.34 -24.53 30.59
N GLU A 120 14.92 -23.65 31.40
CA GLU A 120 15.28 -23.92 32.80
C GLU A 120 14.07 -23.89 33.74
N ILE A 121 13.07 -23.05 33.47
CA ILE A 121 11.83 -22.97 34.26
C ILE A 121 10.89 -24.17 33.97
N SER A 122 11.01 -24.79 32.79
CA SER A 122 10.15 -25.88 32.32
C SER A 122 10.33 -27.23 33.04
N THR A 123 11.24 -27.34 34.02
CA THR A 123 11.47 -28.59 34.77
C THR A 123 10.57 -28.76 36.00
N ASP A 124 9.76 -27.77 36.36
CA ASP A 124 8.84 -27.84 37.50
C ASP A 124 7.37 -27.99 37.04
N PRO A 125 6.73 -29.17 37.20
CA PRO A 125 5.39 -29.45 36.66
C PRO A 125 4.24 -28.66 37.30
N ALA A 126 4.48 -27.91 38.38
CA ALA A 126 3.43 -27.22 39.14
C ALA A 126 3.05 -25.83 38.60
N GLN A 127 3.83 -25.27 37.66
CA GLN A 127 3.56 -23.96 37.04
C GLN A 127 3.19 -24.12 35.56
N ASP A 128 2.05 -24.73 35.30
CA ASP A 128 1.47 -24.87 33.95
C ASP A 128 0.86 -23.54 33.44
N ALA A 129 1.60 -22.44 33.63
CA ALA A 129 1.49 -21.18 32.90
C ALA A 129 2.34 -21.21 31.60
N ALA A 130 2.69 -22.41 31.11
CA ALA A 130 3.51 -22.64 29.92
C ALA A 130 2.92 -22.00 28.64
N GLY A 131 1.64 -21.61 28.64
CA GLY A 131 1.02 -20.81 27.59
C GLY A 131 1.57 -19.38 27.48
N SER A 132 1.72 -18.69 28.62
CA SER A 132 2.01 -17.26 28.72
C SER A 132 3.47 -16.94 28.43
N ASN A 133 4.39 -17.80 28.88
CA ASN A 133 5.82 -17.50 28.86
C ASN A 133 6.45 -17.55 27.46
N PHE A 134 5.98 -18.43 26.57
CA PHE A 134 6.44 -18.46 25.17
C PHE A 134 5.81 -17.36 24.31
N VAL A 135 4.55 -16.98 24.59
CA VAL A 135 3.93 -15.80 23.96
C VAL A 135 4.70 -14.56 24.35
N ALA A 136 5.05 -14.39 25.64
CA ALA A 136 5.90 -13.31 26.11
C ALA A 136 7.28 -13.28 25.41
N CYS A 137 7.93 -14.43 25.25
CA CYS A 137 9.22 -14.50 24.53
C CYS A 137 9.11 -14.13 23.04
N LEU A 138 8.03 -14.54 22.37
CA LEU A 138 7.80 -14.15 20.98
C LEU A 138 7.48 -12.65 20.87
N THR A 139 6.66 -12.12 21.79
CA THR A 139 6.36 -10.68 21.86
C THR A 139 7.61 -9.85 22.14
N ASN A 140 8.50 -10.31 23.03
CA ASN A 140 9.76 -9.65 23.33
C ASN A 140 10.73 -9.67 22.14
N LEU A 141 10.75 -10.75 21.35
CA LEU A 141 11.51 -10.80 20.09
C LEU A 141 11.03 -9.73 19.10
N PHE A 142 9.71 -9.60 18.90
CA PHE A 142 9.16 -8.56 18.02
C PHE A 142 9.47 -7.16 18.54
N LYS A 143 9.31 -6.94 19.84
CA LYS A 143 9.62 -5.66 20.49
C LYS A 143 11.10 -5.30 20.33
N ASP A 144 12.01 -6.26 20.50
CA ASP A 144 13.44 -6.05 20.36
C ASP A 144 13.83 -5.67 18.93
N ILE A 145 13.13 -6.19 17.91
CA ILE A 145 13.35 -5.79 16.52
C ILE A 145 12.87 -4.36 16.27
N VAL A 146 11.66 -4.02 16.72
CA VAL A 146 11.11 -2.67 16.57
C VAL A 146 12.02 -1.65 17.24
N LEU A 147 12.42 -1.89 18.49
CA LEU A 147 13.36 -1.03 19.22
C LEU A 147 14.73 -0.96 18.53
N ALA A 148 15.24 -2.08 18.01
CA ALA A 148 16.51 -2.08 17.28
C ALA A 148 16.47 -1.22 16.01
N VAL A 149 15.33 -1.11 15.34
CA VAL A 149 15.17 -0.20 14.19
C VAL A 149 14.98 1.24 14.66
N GLU A 150 14.09 1.48 15.63
CA GLU A 150 13.76 2.83 16.12
C GLU A 150 14.94 3.54 16.77
N GLU A 151 15.68 2.87 17.67
CA GLU A 151 16.83 3.46 18.36
C GLU A 151 18.01 3.75 17.41
N ASN A 152 18.00 3.16 16.22
CA ASN A 152 19.09 3.22 15.26
C ASN A 152 18.72 3.91 13.93
N ASP A 153 17.51 4.47 13.83
CA ASP A 153 16.99 5.08 12.60
C ASP A 153 17.93 6.15 12.02
N GLU A 154 18.43 7.06 12.86
CA GLU A 154 19.39 8.09 12.43
C GLU A 154 20.68 7.49 11.84
N VAL A 155 21.19 6.42 12.45
CA VAL A 155 22.43 5.77 12.00
C VAL A 155 22.20 5.03 10.69
N LEU A 156 21.06 4.35 10.54
CA LEU A 156 20.67 3.64 9.32
C LEU A 156 20.45 4.59 8.15
N ARG A 157 19.76 5.72 8.39
CA ARG A 157 19.56 6.78 7.39
C ARG A 157 20.87 7.45 6.98
N ASN A 158 21.79 7.67 7.93
CA ASN A 158 23.11 8.22 7.62
C ASN A 158 23.96 7.29 6.75
N LEU A 159 23.75 5.98 6.82
CA LEU A 159 24.51 5.00 6.01
C LEU A 159 23.86 4.73 4.65
N GLY A 160 22.53 4.58 4.60
CA GLY A 160 21.83 4.11 3.40
C GLY A 160 20.66 4.97 2.94
N GLY A 161 20.35 6.09 3.60
CA GLY A 161 19.08 6.80 3.40
C GLY A 161 17.90 5.93 3.78
N GLU A 162 16.75 6.13 3.13
CA GLU A 162 15.55 5.28 3.32
C GLU A 162 15.83 3.81 3.00
N ASP A 163 16.58 3.53 1.93
CA ASP A 163 16.97 2.17 1.52
C ASP A 163 17.76 1.44 2.64
N GLY A 164 18.48 2.20 3.47
CA GLY A 164 19.24 1.68 4.61
C GLY A 164 18.33 1.16 5.73
N VAL A 165 17.25 1.87 6.01
CA VAL A 165 16.24 1.46 7.00
C VAL A 165 15.48 0.24 6.50
N VAL A 166 15.08 0.22 5.22
CA VAL A 166 14.43 -0.94 4.59
C VAL A 166 15.32 -2.18 4.67
N PHE A 167 16.60 -2.05 4.33
CA PHE A 167 17.56 -3.15 4.41
C PHE A 167 17.71 -3.69 5.84
N ALA A 168 17.71 -2.82 6.85
CA ALA A 168 17.76 -3.21 8.25
C ALA A 168 16.50 -3.97 8.68
N ILE A 169 15.31 -3.46 8.31
CA ILE A 169 14.03 -4.11 8.61
C ILE A 169 14.00 -5.52 7.99
N SER A 170 14.28 -5.66 6.70
CA SER A 170 14.29 -6.97 6.03
C SER A 170 15.29 -7.93 6.67
N SER A 171 16.49 -7.43 7.00
CA SER A 171 17.52 -8.26 7.62
C SER A 171 17.18 -8.69 9.05
N LEU A 172 16.52 -7.84 9.83
CA LEU A 172 16.08 -8.19 11.19
C LEU A 172 14.84 -9.10 11.16
N GLN A 173 13.97 -8.94 10.17
CA GLN A 173 12.83 -9.84 9.93
C GLN A 173 13.29 -11.27 9.61
N GLU A 174 14.31 -11.46 8.77
CA GLU A 174 14.87 -12.82 8.52
C GLU A 174 15.33 -13.51 9.82
N GLU A 175 15.92 -12.76 10.76
CA GLU A 175 16.32 -13.29 12.05
C GLU A 175 15.11 -13.58 12.95
N CYS A 176 14.09 -12.71 12.90
CA CYS A 176 12.80 -12.94 13.54
C CYS A 176 12.18 -14.26 13.10
N ASP A 177 12.12 -14.48 11.79
CA ASP A 177 11.50 -15.67 11.20
C ASP A 177 12.30 -16.91 11.59
N SER A 178 13.62 -16.85 11.55
CA SER A 178 14.48 -17.96 11.98
C SER A 178 14.29 -18.30 13.46
N ARG A 179 14.28 -17.29 14.34
CA ARG A 179 14.17 -17.49 15.80
C ARG A 179 12.74 -17.85 16.21
N GLY A 180 11.75 -17.13 15.70
CA GLY A 180 10.32 -17.39 15.90
C GLY A 180 9.95 -18.80 15.44
N THR A 181 10.39 -19.22 14.26
CA THR A 181 10.19 -20.59 13.77
C THR A 181 10.85 -21.62 14.70
N GLN A 182 12.05 -21.34 15.23
CA GLN A 182 12.72 -22.23 16.17
C GLN A 182 11.96 -22.36 17.49
N ILE A 183 11.44 -21.24 18.02
CA ILE A 183 10.60 -21.20 19.23
C ILE A 183 9.32 -22.01 19.00
N LEU A 184 8.62 -21.79 17.88
CA LEU A 184 7.38 -22.48 17.52
C LEU A 184 7.59 -23.98 17.28
N LYS A 185 8.59 -24.36 16.47
CA LYS A 185 8.92 -25.77 16.18
C LYS A 185 9.30 -26.53 17.44
N ARG A 186 10.15 -25.95 18.30
CA ARG A 186 10.58 -26.63 19.52
C ARG A 186 9.44 -26.74 20.54
N ARG A 187 8.54 -25.77 20.63
CA ARG A 187 7.33 -25.90 21.45
C ARG A 187 6.41 -27.02 20.94
N ALA A 188 6.14 -27.07 19.64
CA ALA A 188 5.32 -28.11 19.02
C ALA A 188 5.92 -29.52 19.21
N ILE A 189 7.25 -29.64 19.03
CA ILE A 189 7.98 -30.92 19.10
C ILE A 189 8.26 -31.36 20.55
N SER A 190 8.57 -30.43 21.46
CA SER A 190 8.89 -30.78 22.87
C SER A 190 7.65 -31.03 23.73
N THR A 191 6.45 -30.59 23.31
CA THR A 191 5.23 -30.85 24.10
C THR A 191 4.24 -31.80 23.43
N GLY A 192 4.23 -31.95 22.10
CA GLY A 192 3.19 -32.69 21.39
C GLY A 192 1.76 -32.23 21.72
N SER A 193 1.62 -31.07 22.37
CA SER A 193 0.41 -30.65 23.07
C SER A 193 -0.30 -29.59 22.26
N MET A 194 -1.48 -29.95 21.77
CA MET A 194 -2.39 -29.08 21.04
C MET A 194 -2.74 -27.78 21.84
N ASN A 195 -2.75 -27.85 23.17
CA ASN A 195 -2.99 -26.70 24.04
C ASN A 195 -1.92 -25.60 23.87
N SER A 196 -0.69 -25.99 23.51
CA SER A 196 0.39 -25.05 23.28
C SER A 196 0.21 -24.23 22.00
N VAL A 197 -0.24 -24.88 20.93
CA VAL A 197 -0.54 -24.20 19.66
C VAL A 197 -1.71 -23.23 19.86
N PHE A 198 -2.77 -23.66 20.56
CA PHE A 198 -3.90 -22.78 20.87
C PHE A 198 -3.53 -21.58 21.72
N ALA A 199 -2.65 -21.73 22.72
CA ALA A 199 -2.20 -20.60 23.52
C ALA A 199 -1.42 -19.56 22.69
N VAL A 200 -0.58 -20.00 21.73
CA VAL A 200 0.09 -19.05 20.81
C VAL A 200 -0.93 -18.37 19.91
N LEU A 201 -1.81 -19.14 19.29
CA LEU A 201 -2.79 -18.61 18.35
C LEU A 201 -3.71 -17.61 19.03
N SER A 202 -4.26 -17.94 20.20
CA SER A 202 -5.09 -17.04 20.98
C SER A 202 -4.33 -15.78 21.43
N GLY A 203 -3.06 -15.92 21.85
CA GLY A 203 -2.22 -14.77 22.18
C GLY A 203 -1.95 -13.85 20.98
N ALA A 204 -1.68 -14.44 19.81
CA ALA A 204 -1.49 -13.70 18.57
C ALA A 204 -2.79 -13.03 18.09
N THR A 205 -3.94 -13.72 18.17
CA THR A 205 -5.25 -13.14 17.89
C THR A 205 -5.53 -11.95 18.80
N SER A 206 -5.25 -12.06 20.10
CA SER A 206 -5.45 -10.97 21.07
C SER A 206 -4.58 -9.75 20.75
N LEU A 207 -3.30 -9.97 20.48
CA LEU A 207 -2.36 -8.90 20.14
C LEU A 207 -2.74 -8.19 18.83
N LEU A 208 -3.18 -8.96 17.82
CA LEU A 208 -3.65 -8.41 16.55
C LEU A 208 -4.98 -7.64 16.73
N SER A 209 -5.92 -8.19 17.48
CA SER A 209 -7.26 -7.62 17.73
C SER A 209 -7.21 -6.31 18.52
N HIS A 210 -6.34 -6.24 19.52
CA HIS A 210 -6.38 -5.16 20.48
C HIS A 210 -5.25 -4.17 20.23
N GLU A 211 -4.01 -4.57 20.50
CA GLU A 211 -2.87 -3.65 20.49
C GLU A 211 -2.54 -3.16 19.07
N TYR A 212 -2.47 -4.08 18.11
CA TYR A 212 -2.07 -3.74 16.75
C TYR A 212 -3.16 -2.99 15.99
N GLN A 213 -4.41 -3.46 16.08
CA GLN A 213 -5.56 -2.75 15.52
C GLN A 213 -5.67 -1.34 16.08
N GLU A 214 -5.56 -1.17 17.41
CA GLU A 214 -5.65 0.14 18.04
C GLU A 214 -4.53 1.06 17.57
N ALA A 215 -3.28 0.58 17.53
CA ALA A 215 -2.14 1.37 17.05
C ALA A 215 -2.34 1.87 15.60
N LEU A 216 -2.85 1.02 14.71
CA LEU A 216 -3.16 1.39 13.33
C LEU A 216 -4.30 2.41 13.25
N GLN A 217 -5.37 2.22 14.02
CA GLN A 217 -6.48 3.16 14.08
C GLN A 217 -6.06 4.52 14.64
N GLN A 218 -5.22 4.54 15.67
CA GLN A 218 -4.72 5.79 16.26
C GLN A 218 -3.88 6.60 15.26
N LYS A 219 -3.05 5.93 14.44
CA LYS A 219 -2.31 6.62 13.36
C LYS A 219 -3.21 7.25 12.29
N MET A 220 -4.43 6.74 12.12
CA MET A 220 -5.41 7.31 11.20
C MET A 220 -6.31 8.37 11.84
N ARG A 221 -6.42 8.40 13.16
CA ARG A 221 -7.29 9.33 13.89
C ARG A 221 -6.70 10.73 13.86
N GLU A 222 -7.02 11.44 12.80
CA GLU A 222 -6.67 12.84 12.64
C GLU A 222 -7.90 13.74 12.73
N PRO A 223 -8.04 14.55 13.80
CA PRO A 223 -9.13 15.50 13.90
C PRO A 223 -9.01 16.56 12.82
N ASN A 224 -10.13 16.89 12.17
CA ASN A 224 -10.18 17.84 11.06
C ASN A 224 -9.24 17.46 9.90
N LEU A 225 -9.19 16.16 9.55
CA LEU A 225 -8.34 15.62 8.50
C LEU A 225 -8.35 16.47 7.22
N GLY A 226 -9.53 16.89 6.72
CA GLY A 226 -9.61 17.73 5.52
C GLY A 226 -8.91 19.09 5.65
N ALA A 227 -8.97 19.73 6.82
CA ALA A 227 -8.25 20.99 7.04
C ALA A 227 -6.73 20.76 7.05
N LYS A 228 -6.25 19.69 7.69
CA LYS A 228 -4.82 19.37 7.70
C LYS A 228 -4.28 18.98 6.32
N LEU A 229 -5.06 18.24 5.53
CA LEU A 229 -4.67 17.79 4.19
C LEU A 229 -4.71 18.89 3.13
N PHE A 230 -5.45 19.99 3.34
CA PHE A 230 -5.61 21.00 2.29
C PHE A 230 -5.31 22.43 2.70
N LEU A 231 -5.29 22.73 4.00
CA LEU A 231 -5.06 24.08 4.55
C LEU A 231 -3.83 24.13 5.48
N GLY A 232 -3.16 23.00 5.71
CA GLY A 232 -2.05 22.86 6.66
C GLY A 232 -0.69 23.40 6.19
N GLY A 233 -0.61 24.04 5.01
CA GLY A 233 0.65 24.53 4.44
C GLY A 233 1.70 23.43 4.34
N VAL A 234 2.88 23.64 4.95
CA VAL A 234 4.00 22.66 4.95
C VAL A 234 3.61 21.34 5.66
N GLY A 235 2.63 21.36 6.57
CA GLY A 235 2.16 20.17 7.29
C GLY A 235 1.31 19.21 6.45
N VAL A 236 0.80 19.64 5.29
CA VAL A 236 -0.07 18.83 4.41
C VAL A 236 0.62 17.54 3.99
N GLN A 237 1.86 17.65 3.49
CA GLN A 237 2.61 16.50 2.98
C GLN A 237 2.90 15.50 4.08
N LYS A 238 3.23 15.98 5.29
CA LYS A 238 3.48 15.12 6.45
C LYS A 238 2.23 14.33 6.82
N THR A 239 1.10 15.01 7.03
CA THR A 239 -0.16 14.35 7.40
C THR A 239 -0.66 13.41 6.28
N GLY A 240 -0.54 13.82 5.01
CA GLY A 240 -0.89 12.97 3.88
C GLY A 240 -0.05 11.68 3.84
N THR A 241 1.26 11.79 4.04
CA THR A 241 2.18 10.65 4.10
C THR A 241 1.84 9.71 5.26
N GLU A 242 1.60 10.26 6.46
CA GLU A 242 1.25 9.49 7.66
C GLU A 242 -0.05 8.69 7.47
N ILE A 243 -1.09 9.32 6.94
CA ILE A 243 -2.39 8.68 6.67
C ILE A 243 -2.27 7.62 5.56
N ALA A 244 -1.61 7.94 4.45
CA ALA A 244 -1.40 6.99 3.35
C ALA A 244 -0.60 5.76 3.81
N THR A 245 0.44 5.98 4.61
CA THR A 245 1.25 4.90 5.20
C THR A 245 0.42 4.03 6.15
N ALA A 246 -0.42 4.64 6.99
CA ALA A 246 -1.29 3.88 7.89
C ALA A 246 -2.28 2.99 7.12
N LEU A 247 -2.91 3.52 6.07
CA LEU A 247 -3.82 2.76 5.20
C LEU A 247 -3.10 1.61 4.46
N ASN A 248 -1.88 1.86 3.96
CA ASN A 248 -1.05 0.81 3.35
C ASN A 248 -0.73 -0.30 4.35
N ASN A 249 -0.35 0.07 5.57
CA ASN A 249 -0.04 -0.91 6.61
C ASN A 249 -1.25 -1.77 6.97
N ILE A 250 -2.45 -1.19 7.05
CA ILE A 250 -3.67 -1.98 7.33
C ILE A 250 -3.96 -2.97 6.20
N ASP A 251 -3.88 -2.54 4.93
CA ASP A 251 -4.16 -3.40 3.78
C ASP A 251 -3.15 -4.56 3.69
N VAL A 252 -1.86 -4.24 3.80
CA VAL A 252 -0.78 -5.23 3.79
C VAL A 252 -0.88 -6.18 4.99
N SER A 253 -1.22 -5.68 6.17
CA SER A 253 -1.44 -6.52 7.35
C SER A 253 -2.65 -7.44 7.21
N ALA A 254 -3.72 -7.00 6.56
CA ALA A 254 -4.86 -7.86 6.25
C ALA A 254 -4.44 -9.04 5.36
N GLU A 255 -3.59 -8.81 4.36
CA GLU A 255 -3.04 -9.90 3.53
C GLU A 255 -2.11 -10.83 4.32
N TYR A 256 -1.24 -10.28 5.16
CA TYR A 256 -0.30 -11.08 5.94
C TYR A 256 -0.97 -11.97 6.96
N VAL A 257 -2.05 -11.51 7.61
CA VAL A 257 -2.83 -12.35 8.54
C VAL A 257 -3.37 -13.59 7.83
N LEU A 258 -3.86 -13.47 6.59
CA LEU A 258 -4.31 -14.63 5.81
C LEU A 258 -3.16 -15.54 5.39
N LYS A 259 -2.02 -14.99 4.95
CA LYS A 259 -0.84 -15.78 4.61
C LYS A 259 -0.33 -16.57 5.81
N LEU A 260 -0.24 -15.92 6.97
CA LEU A 260 0.16 -16.54 8.24
C LEU A 260 -0.80 -17.66 8.64
N ARG A 261 -2.11 -17.43 8.52
CA ARG A 261 -3.13 -18.45 8.75
C ARG A 261 -2.87 -19.70 7.90
N HIS A 262 -2.67 -19.52 6.60
CA HIS A 262 -2.45 -20.63 5.66
C HIS A 262 -1.15 -21.39 5.96
N GLU A 263 -0.06 -20.67 6.26
CA GLU A 263 1.21 -21.29 6.64
C GLU A 263 1.05 -22.12 7.93
N ILE A 264 0.37 -21.58 8.95
CA ILE A 264 0.14 -22.33 10.20
C ILE A 264 -0.75 -23.55 9.95
N GLU A 265 -1.78 -23.44 9.12
CA GLU A 265 -2.65 -24.56 8.73
C GLU A 265 -1.84 -25.68 8.05
N GLU A 266 -0.95 -25.33 7.13
CA GLU A 266 -0.06 -26.28 6.45
C GLU A 266 0.92 -26.96 7.42
N GLN A 267 1.61 -26.19 8.26
CA GLN A 267 2.56 -26.71 9.23
C GLN A 267 1.87 -27.62 10.27
N CYS A 268 0.67 -27.24 10.73
CA CYS A 268 -0.11 -28.09 11.64
C CYS A 268 -0.60 -29.37 10.96
N GLY A 269 -0.89 -29.34 9.66
CA GLY A 269 -1.20 -30.53 8.87
C GLY A 269 -0.05 -31.54 8.83
N GLN A 270 1.20 -31.07 8.83
CA GLN A 270 2.40 -31.92 8.84
C GLN A 270 2.70 -32.49 10.24
N VAL A 271 2.44 -31.72 11.30
CA VAL A 271 2.75 -32.10 12.69
C VAL A 271 1.66 -32.99 13.31
N PHE A 272 0.38 -32.72 13.02
CA PHE A 272 -0.75 -33.46 13.58
C PHE A 272 -1.38 -34.37 12.51
N PRO A 273 -1.15 -35.69 12.56
CA PRO A 273 -1.68 -36.62 11.57
C PRO A 273 -3.18 -36.92 11.76
N ALA A 274 -3.73 -36.71 12.96
CA ALA A 274 -5.13 -37.03 13.28
C ALA A 274 -6.12 -35.99 12.69
N PRO A 275 -7.19 -36.42 12.00
CA PRO A 275 -8.17 -35.50 11.39
C PRO A 275 -8.89 -34.60 12.39
N VAL A 276 -9.22 -35.13 13.57
CA VAL A 276 -9.91 -34.39 14.64
C VAL A 276 -9.07 -33.22 15.15
N ASP A 277 -7.76 -33.40 15.21
CA ASP A 277 -6.85 -32.36 15.68
C ASP A 277 -6.70 -31.25 14.62
N ARG A 278 -6.64 -31.62 13.34
CA ARG A 278 -6.61 -30.65 12.24
C ARG A 278 -7.86 -29.76 12.22
N GLU A 279 -9.03 -30.33 12.46
CA GLU A 279 -10.28 -29.55 12.52
C GLU A 279 -10.30 -28.58 13.71
N LYS A 280 -9.79 -28.98 14.89
CA LYS A 280 -9.71 -28.06 16.03
C LYS A 280 -8.75 -26.89 15.78
N VAL A 281 -7.60 -27.13 15.12
CA VAL A 281 -6.68 -26.06 14.69
C VAL A 281 -7.37 -25.13 13.70
N LYS A 282 -8.09 -25.68 12.72
CA LYS A 282 -8.83 -24.90 11.74
C LYS A 282 -9.89 -24.00 12.37
N THR A 283 -10.58 -24.48 13.40
CA THR A 283 -11.51 -23.67 14.19
C THR A 283 -10.80 -22.54 14.91
N CYS A 284 -9.63 -22.75 15.53
CA CYS A 284 -8.88 -21.65 16.15
C CYS A 284 -8.37 -20.64 15.11
N LEU A 285 -7.95 -21.13 13.94
CA LEU A 285 -7.53 -20.30 12.82
C LEU A 285 -8.68 -19.55 12.14
N SER A 286 -9.95 -19.79 12.47
CA SER A 286 -11.05 -18.97 11.97
C SER A 286 -11.00 -17.56 12.55
N GLU A 287 -10.48 -17.38 13.76
CA GLU A 287 -10.27 -16.07 14.39
C GLU A 287 -9.32 -15.19 13.57
N PHE A 288 -8.32 -15.78 12.90
CA PHE A 288 -7.43 -15.05 11.99
C PHE A 288 -8.16 -14.59 10.73
N ALA A 289 -9.10 -15.38 10.22
CA ALA A 289 -9.93 -14.98 9.09
C ALA A 289 -10.90 -13.84 9.49
N GLU A 290 -11.42 -13.88 10.72
CA GLU A 290 -12.19 -12.77 11.28
C GLU A 290 -11.33 -11.50 11.40
N MET A 291 -10.08 -11.63 11.86
CA MET A 291 -9.14 -10.51 11.95
C MET A 291 -8.86 -9.85 10.59
N HIS A 292 -8.68 -10.66 9.55
CA HIS A 292 -8.58 -10.15 8.19
C HIS A 292 -9.78 -9.27 7.82
N ASN A 293 -11.00 -9.76 8.09
CA ASN A 293 -12.22 -9.00 7.80
C ASN A 293 -12.28 -7.70 8.61
N VAL A 294 -11.87 -7.72 9.88
CA VAL A 294 -11.79 -6.52 10.72
C VAL A 294 -10.82 -5.49 10.13
N PHE A 295 -9.61 -5.90 9.72
CA PHE A 295 -8.68 -4.97 9.06
C PHE A 295 -9.22 -4.42 7.74
N LYS A 296 -9.91 -5.22 6.92
CA LYS A 296 -10.58 -4.71 5.72
C LYS A 296 -11.69 -3.71 6.05
N GLN A 297 -12.46 -3.92 7.12
CA GLN A 297 -13.46 -2.96 7.58
C GLN A 297 -12.82 -1.64 8.03
N VAL A 298 -11.74 -1.70 8.81
CA VAL A 298 -11.00 -0.50 9.26
C VAL A 298 -10.40 0.24 8.08
N LEU A 299 -9.81 -0.48 7.11
CA LEU A 299 -9.30 0.09 5.87
C LEU A 299 -10.39 0.84 5.10
N ASN A 300 -11.55 0.19 4.88
CA ASN A 300 -12.66 0.79 4.13
C ASN A 300 -13.18 2.05 4.83
N ALA A 301 -13.37 2.01 6.16
CA ALA A 301 -13.78 3.19 6.93
C ALA A 301 -12.75 4.34 6.82
N GLY A 302 -11.46 4.01 6.84
CA GLY A 302 -10.37 4.97 6.60
C GLY A 302 -10.40 5.60 5.22
N MET A 303 -10.59 4.78 4.20
CA MET A 303 -10.68 5.22 2.80
C MET A 303 -11.90 6.11 2.57
N GLU A 304 -13.05 5.76 3.15
CA GLU A 304 -14.25 6.59 3.13
C GLU A 304 -14.02 7.93 3.83
N GLN A 305 -13.35 7.92 4.99
CA GLN A 305 -12.98 9.15 5.68
C GLN A 305 -12.07 10.02 4.80
N LEU A 306 -11.04 9.44 4.16
CA LEU A 306 -10.18 10.16 3.23
C LEU A 306 -10.98 10.73 2.04
N GLY A 307 -11.83 9.92 1.40
CA GLY A 307 -12.72 10.34 0.32
C GLY A 307 -13.69 11.46 0.70
N SER A 308 -14.18 11.45 1.95
CA SER A 308 -15.05 12.51 2.48
C SER A 308 -14.35 13.86 2.55
N THR A 309 -13.01 13.91 2.64
CA THR A 309 -12.25 15.16 2.61
C THR A 309 -12.16 15.77 1.21
N ILE A 310 -12.26 14.94 0.17
CA ILE A 310 -12.20 15.35 -1.24
C ILE A 310 -13.56 15.87 -1.72
N THR A 311 -14.65 15.23 -1.25
CA THR A 311 -16.02 15.51 -1.65
C THR A 311 -16.39 17.01 -1.64
N PRO A 312 -16.12 17.79 -0.56
CA PRO A 312 -16.43 19.23 -0.51
C PRO A 312 -15.65 20.08 -1.51
N ARG A 313 -14.51 19.59 -2.02
CA ARG A 313 -13.66 20.31 -2.97
C ARG A 313 -14.10 20.09 -4.41
N ILE A 314 -14.61 18.89 -4.71
CA ILE A 314 -15.16 18.54 -6.02
C ILE A 314 -16.60 19.06 -6.18
N ARG A 315 -17.39 19.06 -5.10
CA ARG A 315 -18.81 19.42 -5.14
C ARG A 315 -19.11 20.77 -5.84
N PRO A 316 -18.39 21.88 -5.58
CA PRO A 316 -18.68 23.15 -6.26
C PRO A 316 -18.57 23.07 -7.77
N VAL A 317 -17.60 22.30 -8.30
CA VAL A 317 -17.45 22.10 -9.75
C VAL A 317 -18.63 21.31 -10.29
N LEU A 318 -19.05 20.25 -9.59
CA LEU A 318 -20.26 19.50 -9.97
C LEU A 318 -21.54 20.34 -9.90
N ASP A 319 -21.64 21.26 -8.94
CA ASP A 319 -22.80 22.14 -8.81
C ASP A 319 -22.88 23.14 -9.99
N THR A 320 -21.76 23.52 -10.61
CA THR A 320 -21.78 24.29 -11.87
C THR A 320 -22.38 23.51 -13.04
N VAL A 321 -22.30 22.18 -13.05
CA VAL A 321 -22.95 21.36 -14.08
C VAL A 321 -24.47 21.54 -14.06
N ALA A 322 -25.04 21.84 -12.90
CA ALA A 322 -26.47 22.13 -12.77
C ALA A 322 -26.92 23.39 -13.52
N THR A 323 -26.01 24.31 -13.88
CA THR A 323 -26.35 25.52 -14.65
C THR A 323 -26.17 25.38 -16.17
N ILE A 324 -25.57 24.28 -16.64
CA ILE A 324 -25.26 24.06 -18.06
C ILE A 324 -26.51 23.57 -18.80
N SER A 325 -26.82 24.17 -19.94
CA SER A 325 -27.93 23.74 -20.81
C SER A 325 -27.51 22.54 -21.67
N TYR A 326 -28.43 21.59 -21.86
CA TYR A 326 -28.32 20.54 -22.87
C TYR A 326 -29.44 20.65 -23.93
N GLU A 327 -30.16 21.76 -23.92
CA GLU A 327 -31.04 22.20 -25.00
C GLU A 327 -30.17 23.04 -25.94
N LEU A 328 -29.55 22.39 -26.92
CA LEU A 328 -28.48 22.98 -27.73
C LEU A 328 -28.93 23.16 -29.18
N SER A 329 -28.54 24.29 -29.76
CA SER A 329 -28.48 24.53 -31.20
C SER A 329 -27.15 24.05 -31.80
N ASP A 330 -27.06 23.97 -33.12
CA ASP A 330 -25.82 23.61 -33.82
C ASP A 330 -24.66 24.56 -33.45
N ALA A 331 -24.92 25.87 -33.38
CA ALA A 331 -23.90 26.86 -33.03
C ALA A 331 -23.38 26.70 -31.58
N GLU A 332 -24.26 26.42 -30.61
CA GLU A 332 -23.88 26.18 -29.22
C GLU A 332 -23.13 24.85 -29.06
N TYR A 333 -23.51 23.83 -29.83
CA TYR A 333 -22.81 22.55 -29.86
C TYR A 333 -21.38 22.72 -30.39
N GLU A 334 -21.21 23.43 -31.51
CA GLU A 334 -19.89 23.75 -32.09
C GLU A 334 -19.02 24.57 -31.12
N GLU A 335 -19.60 25.57 -30.43
CA GLU A 335 -18.89 26.34 -29.41
C GLU A 335 -18.40 25.44 -28.26
N ASN A 336 -19.23 24.51 -27.80
CA ASN A 336 -18.88 23.54 -26.75
C ASN A 336 -17.85 22.49 -27.20
N GLU A 337 -17.68 22.24 -28.51
CA GLU A 337 -16.58 21.41 -29.01
C GLU A 337 -15.23 22.10 -28.84
N MET A 338 -15.21 23.42 -29.03
CA MET A 338 -13.98 24.23 -28.91
C MET A 338 -13.70 24.58 -27.44
N ASN A 339 -14.76 24.84 -26.66
CA ASN A 339 -14.68 25.27 -25.28
C ASN A 339 -15.44 24.30 -24.38
N ASP A 340 -14.73 23.31 -23.81
CA ASP A 340 -15.35 22.36 -22.89
C ASP A 340 -16.03 23.08 -21.70
N PRO A 341 -17.33 22.82 -21.46
CA PRO A 341 -18.07 23.61 -20.49
C PRO A 341 -17.75 23.26 -19.03
N TRP A 342 -17.44 21.98 -18.73
CA TRP A 342 -17.21 21.51 -17.35
C TRP A 342 -16.30 20.29 -17.16
N VAL A 343 -16.19 19.38 -18.13
CA VAL A 343 -15.45 18.12 -17.96
C VAL A 343 -13.99 18.39 -17.62
N GLN A 344 -13.30 19.24 -18.39
CA GLN A 344 -11.90 19.57 -18.16
C GLN A 344 -11.68 20.24 -16.79
N LYS A 345 -12.62 21.10 -16.38
CA LYS A 345 -12.58 21.72 -15.03
C LYS A 345 -12.74 20.67 -13.93
N LEU A 346 -13.62 19.68 -14.12
CA LEU A 346 -13.81 18.60 -13.17
C LEU A 346 -12.57 17.70 -13.11
N LEU A 347 -12.02 17.28 -14.25
CA LEU A 347 -10.84 16.43 -14.32
C LEU A 347 -9.66 17.12 -13.63
N HIS A 348 -9.40 18.38 -13.94
CA HIS A 348 -8.35 19.16 -13.28
C HIS A 348 -8.57 19.28 -11.77
N ALA A 349 -9.81 19.49 -11.33
CA ALA A 349 -10.15 19.54 -9.91
C ALA A 349 -9.89 18.19 -9.23
N VAL A 350 -10.22 17.06 -9.87
CA VAL A 350 -9.92 15.73 -9.35
C VAL A 350 -8.41 15.54 -9.22
N GLU A 351 -7.66 15.72 -10.31
CA GLU A 351 -6.21 15.53 -10.34
C GLU A 351 -5.50 16.32 -9.24
N SER A 352 -5.82 17.62 -9.15
CA SER A 352 -5.23 18.54 -8.18
C SER A 352 -5.48 18.14 -6.73
N ASN A 353 -6.55 17.37 -6.45
CA ASN A 353 -6.90 16.96 -5.10
C ASN A 353 -6.43 15.54 -4.73
N ILE A 354 -6.18 14.66 -5.70
CA ILE A 354 -5.90 13.23 -5.42
C ILE A 354 -4.54 12.73 -5.90
N VAL A 355 -3.97 13.27 -6.98
CA VAL A 355 -2.74 12.72 -7.60
C VAL A 355 -1.53 12.83 -6.69
N TRP A 356 -1.46 13.89 -5.88
CA TRP A 356 -0.33 14.11 -4.96
C TRP A 356 -0.20 13.04 -3.87
N LEU A 357 -1.26 12.28 -3.56
CA LEU A 357 -1.22 11.15 -2.62
C LEU A 357 -0.70 9.85 -3.26
N GLN A 358 -0.72 9.74 -4.59
CA GLN A 358 -0.36 8.55 -5.33
C GLN A 358 1.02 7.98 -4.96
N PRO A 359 2.10 8.79 -4.82
CA PRO A 359 3.43 8.25 -4.50
C PRO A 359 3.53 7.60 -3.11
N PHE A 360 2.58 7.87 -2.22
CA PHE A 360 2.58 7.41 -0.84
C PHE A 360 1.63 6.22 -0.60
N MET A 361 0.86 5.81 -1.61
CA MET A 361 -0.12 4.72 -1.51
C MET A 361 0.34 3.49 -2.30
N THR A 362 -0.06 2.30 -1.86
CA THR A 362 0.02 1.10 -2.72
C THR A 362 -0.94 1.23 -3.90
N SER A 363 -0.67 0.54 -5.01
CA SER A 363 -1.56 0.57 -6.19
C SER A 363 -3.00 0.19 -5.83
N ASN A 364 -3.18 -0.85 -5.01
CA ASN A 364 -4.51 -1.31 -4.58
C ASN A 364 -5.27 -0.24 -3.79
N ASN A 365 -4.59 0.43 -2.87
CA ASN A 365 -5.17 1.50 -2.05
C ASN A 365 -5.46 2.75 -2.88
N TYR A 366 -4.56 3.14 -3.77
CA TYR A 366 -4.80 4.26 -4.67
C TYR A 366 -6.00 3.99 -5.59
N ASP A 367 -6.11 2.78 -6.15
CA ASP A 367 -7.27 2.38 -6.95
C ASP A 367 -8.56 2.41 -6.13
N LEU A 368 -8.56 1.98 -4.86
CA LEU A 368 -9.74 2.06 -3.99
C LEU A 368 -10.15 3.52 -3.74
N PHE A 369 -9.17 4.39 -3.52
CA PHE A 369 -9.41 5.80 -3.31
C PHE A 369 -9.98 6.49 -4.57
N VAL A 370 -9.40 6.23 -5.75
CA VAL A 370 -9.92 6.71 -7.04
C VAL A 370 -11.36 6.24 -7.26
N HIS A 371 -11.66 4.97 -6.97
CA HIS A 371 -13.00 4.41 -7.14
C HIS A 371 -14.05 5.08 -6.23
N LEU A 372 -13.69 5.44 -4.99
CA LEU A 372 -14.58 6.21 -4.10
C LEU A 372 -14.88 7.60 -4.64
N VAL A 373 -13.89 8.26 -5.24
CA VAL A 373 -14.07 9.57 -5.87
C VAL A 373 -14.97 9.46 -7.10
N ILE A 374 -14.78 8.43 -7.93
CA ILE A 374 -15.64 8.12 -9.07
C ILE A 374 -17.09 7.91 -8.60
N ASP A 375 -17.30 7.09 -7.56
CA ASP A 375 -18.65 6.80 -7.02
C ASP A 375 -19.36 8.09 -6.60
N PHE A 376 -18.65 9.00 -5.91
CA PHE A 376 -19.20 10.31 -5.54
C PHE A 376 -19.59 11.13 -6.76
N ILE A 377 -18.70 11.24 -7.75
CA ILE A 377 -18.91 12.03 -8.97
C ILE A 377 -20.09 11.48 -9.78
N VAL A 378 -20.08 10.19 -10.10
CA VAL A 378 -21.12 9.55 -10.92
C VAL A 378 -22.48 9.66 -10.25
N LYS A 379 -22.57 9.38 -8.95
CA LYS A 379 -23.83 9.49 -8.21
C LYS A 379 -24.38 10.91 -8.22
N ARG A 380 -23.51 11.92 -8.10
CA ARG A 380 -23.93 13.33 -8.15
C ARG A 380 -24.34 13.75 -9.56
N LEU A 381 -23.57 13.35 -10.58
CA LEU A 381 -23.88 13.63 -11.99
C LEU A 381 -25.21 12.99 -12.39
N GLU A 382 -25.47 11.74 -12.02
CA GLU A 382 -26.73 11.06 -12.32
C GLU A 382 -27.94 11.85 -11.80
N VAL A 383 -27.87 12.33 -10.55
CA VAL A 383 -28.92 13.18 -9.96
C VAL A 383 -29.10 14.48 -10.74
N ILE A 384 -28.00 15.13 -11.14
CA ILE A 384 -28.05 16.38 -11.92
C ILE A 384 -28.67 16.13 -13.30
N MET A 385 -28.21 15.11 -14.03
CA MET A 385 -28.70 14.79 -15.38
C MET A 385 -30.18 14.40 -15.37
N MET A 386 -30.65 13.73 -14.32
CA MET A 386 -32.07 13.39 -14.13
C MET A 386 -33.00 14.59 -13.85
N GLN A 387 -32.46 15.80 -13.75
CA GLN A 387 -33.20 17.05 -13.61
C GLN A 387 -33.12 17.94 -14.87
N LYS A 388 -32.36 17.54 -15.89
CA LYS A 388 -32.14 18.31 -17.12
C LYS A 388 -33.20 18.01 -18.18
N ARG A 389 -33.12 18.80 -19.26
CA ARG A 389 -33.81 18.58 -20.53
C ARG A 389 -32.77 18.52 -21.63
N PHE A 390 -33.04 17.68 -22.63
CA PHE A 390 -32.09 17.37 -23.69
C PHE A 390 -32.72 17.57 -25.07
N SER A 391 -31.93 18.17 -25.94
CA SER A 391 -32.02 18.02 -27.41
C SER A 391 -31.24 16.78 -27.87
N GLN A 392 -31.36 16.37 -29.14
CA GLN A 392 -30.52 15.31 -29.71
C GLN A 392 -29.01 15.67 -29.60
N LEU A 393 -28.64 16.91 -29.93
CA LEU A 393 -27.26 17.41 -29.82
C LEU A 393 -26.78 17.41 -28.35
N GLY A 394 -27.67 17.75 -27.41
CA GLY A 394 -27.39 17.62 -25.98
C GLY A 394 -27.12 16.19 -25.53
N GLY A 395 -27.85 15.22 -26.08
CA GLY A 395 -27.58 13.79 -25.87
C GLY A 395 -26.20 13.37 -26.39
N LEU A 396 -25.82 13.83 -27.59
CA LEU A 396 -24.50 13.59 -28.17
C LEU A 396 -23.38 14.24 -27.35
N GLN A 397 -23.61 15.47 -26.86
CA GLN A 397 -22.65 16.16 -26.02
C GLN A 397 -22.42 15.39 -24.71
N LEU A 398 -23.49 15.00 -23.99
CA LEU A 398 -23.34 14.24 -22.75
C LEU A 398 -22.65 12.90 -22.99
N ASP A 399 -22.92 12.23 -24.10
CA ASP A 399 -22.24 10.98 -24.46
C ASP A 399 -20.72 11.17 -24.65
N ARG A 400 -20.32 12.24 -25.32
CA ARG A 400 -18.89 12.61 -25.46
C ARG A 400 -18.27 12.91 -24.09
N GLU A 401 -18.97 13.67 -23.25
CA GLU A 401 -18.52 14.03 -21.90
C GLU A 401 -18.34 12.80 -20.99
N VAL A 402 -19.32 11.88 -20.96
CA VAL A 402 -19.23 10.62 -20.21
C VAL A 402 -18.08 9.75 -20.71
N ARG A 403 -17.88 9.65 -22.03
CA ARG A 403 -16.72 8.93 -22.61
C ARG A 403 -15.39 9.55 -22.19
N ALA A 404 -15.28 10.88 -22.19
CA ALA A 404 -14.08 11.58 -21.74
C ALA A 404 -13.77 11.28 -20.26
N LEU A 405 -14.79 11.29 -19.38
CA LEU A 405 -14.63 10.90 -17.98
C LEU A 405 -14.16 9.45 -17.85
N VAL A 406 -14.80 8.50 -18.53
CA VAL A 406 -14.43 7.08 -18.48
C VAL A 406 -12.98 6.87 -18.91
N ASN A 407 -12.56 7.52 -20.00
CA ASN A 407 -11.20 7.41 -20.51
C ASN A 407 -10.19 7.93 -19.49
N HIS A 408 -10.41 9.13 -18.95
CA HIS A 408 -9.50 9.73 -17.98
C HIS A 408 -9.37 8.90 -16.69
N PHE A 409 -10.49 8.48 -16.10
CA PHE A 409 -10.45 7.65 -14.89
C PHE A 409 -9.88 6.25 -15.13
N SER A 410 -9.93 5.74 -16.38
CA SER A 410 -9.26 4.49 -16.76
C SER A 410 -7.74 4.65 -16.80
N GLU A 411 -7.22 5.85 -17.07
CA GLU A 411 -5.78 6.14 -17.03
C GLU A 411 -5.28 6.31 -15.58
N MET A 412 -6.14 6.79 -14.68
CA MET A 412 -5.81 6.99 -13.26
C MET A 412 -5.84 5.69 -12.42
N SER A 413 -6.46 4.61 -12.90
CA SER A 413 -6.63 3.37 -12.14
C SER A 413 -6.12 2.14 -12.90
N GLN A 414 -5.50 1.20 -12.19
CA GLN A 414 -5.14 -0.11 -12.75
C GLN A 414 -6.34 -1.06 -12.82
N ARG A 415 -7.41 -0.77 -12.07
CA ARG A 415 -8.64 -1.58 -12.08
C ARG A 415 -9.66 -0.99 -13.06
N PRO A 416 -10.45 -1.83 -13.76
CA PRO A 416 -11.51 -1.35 -14.63
C PRO A 416 -12.48 -0.40 -13.90
N VAL A 417 -12.87 0.70 -14.57
CA VAL A 417 -13.80 1.70 -14.02
C VAL A 417 -15.12 1.79 -14.79
N ARG A 418 -15.24 1.13 -15.95
CA ARG A 418 -16.38 1.29 -16.89
C ARG A 418 -17.72 0.99 -16.24
N ASP A 419 -17.74 -0.05 -15.42
CA ASP A 419 -18.87 -0.54 -14.64
C ASP A 419 -19.41 0.51 -13.66
N LYS A 420 -18.56 1.40 -13.12
CA LYS A 420 -19.00 2.54 -12.31
C LYS A 420 -19.84 3.54 -13.11
N PHE A 421 -19.53 3.73 -14.39
CA PHE A 421 -20.22 4.66 -15.29
C PHE A 421 -21.37 4.02 -16.07
N ALA A 422 -21.67 2.74 -15.84
CA ALA A 422 -22.62 1.99 -16.65
C ALA A 422 -24.03 2.60 -16.68
N ARG A 423 -24.53 3.10 -15.54
CA ARG A 423 -25.84 3.78 -15.49
C ARG A 423 -25.87 5.08 -16.31
N LEU A 424 -24.84 5.92 -16.17
CA LEU A 424 -24.71 7.14 -16.98
C LEU A 424 -24.58 6.80 -18.48
N SER A 425 -23.81 5.77 -18.81
CA SER A 425 -23.64 5.32 -20.21
C SER A 425 -24.96 4.78 -20.79
N GLN A 426 -25.76 4.05 -20.01
CA GLN A 426 -27.09 3.62 -20.42
C GLN A 426 -28.05 4.81 -20.60
N MET A 427 -27.94 5.84 -19.75
CA MET A 427 -28.68 7.08 -19.96
C MET A 427 -28.28 7.78 -21.25
N THR A 428 -26.98 7.89 -21.56
CA THR A 428 -26.53 8.53 -22.80
C THR A 428 -26.96 7.74 -24.04
N THR A 429 -26.95 6.40 -23.99
CA THR A 429 -27.51 5.57 -25.07
C THR A 429 -28.98 5.93 -25.33
N ILE A 430 -29.82 5.98 -24.29
CA ILE A 430 -31.24 6.34 -24.43
C ILE A 430 -31.42 7.76 -24.97
N LEU A 431 -30.65 8.71 -24.46
CA LEU A 431 -30.73 10.11 -24.87
C LEU A 431 -30.28 10.35 -26.32
N ASN A 432 -29.58 9.39 -26.94
CA ASN A 432 -29.15 9.45 -28.34
C ASN A 432 -30.07 8.73 -29.31
N PHE A 433 -31.14 8.07 -28.85
CA PHE A 433 -32.11 7.47 -29.75
C PHE A 433 -32.76 8.52 -30.66
N GLU A 434 -33.03 8.12 -31.90
CA GLU A 434 -33.75 8.97 -32.86
C GLU A 434 -35.26 8.96 -32.59
N ARG A 435 -35.75 7.87 -31.97
CA ARG A 435 -37.18 7.66 -31.70
C ARG A 435 -37.42 6.84 -30.45
N VAL A 436 -38.55 7.10 -29.79
CA VAL A 436 -38.95 6.42 -28.54
C VAL A 436 -39.00 4.88 -28.68
N SER A 437 -39.36 4.34 -29.84
CA SER A 437 -39.48 2.89 -30.06
C SER A 437 -38.15 2.16 -30.14
N GLU A 438 -37.03 2.86 -30.37
CA GLU A 438 -35.69 2.27 -30.51
C GLU A 438 -35.25 1.53 -29.25
N ILE A 439 -35.74 1.92 -28.07
CA ILE A 439 -35.51 1.18 -26.83
C ILE A 439 -35.89 -0.30 -26.93
N LEU A 440 -36.91 -0.65 -27.72
CA LEU A 440 -37.38 -2.03 -27.87
C LEU A 440 -36.37 -2.91 -28.62
N ASP A 441 -35.48 -2.31 -29.40
CA ASP A 441 -34.39 -3.01 -30.10
C ASP A 441 -33.26 -3.40 -29.14
N PHE A 442 -33.20 -2.75 -27.97
CA PHE A 442 -32.17 -2.96 -26.95
C PHE A 442 -32.73 -3.50 -25.64
N TRP A 443 -34.04 -3.79 -25.52
CA TRP A 443 -34.70 -4.14 -24.25
C TRP A 443 -35.25 -5.57 -24.22
N GLY A 444 -35.32 -6.17 -23.03
CA GLY A 444 -35.85 -7.51 -22.83
C GLY A 444 -35.05 -8.57 -23.58
N GLU A 445 -35.74 -9.41 -24.38
CA GLU A 445 -35.12 -10.47 -25.18
C GLU A 445 -34.16 -9.93 -26.24
N ASN A 446 -34.30 -8.66 -26.64
CA ASN A 446 -33.47 -8.01 -27.65
C ASN A 446 -32.22 -7.33 -27.07
N ALA A 447 -32.03 -7.33 -25.75
CA ALA A 447 -30.89 -6.66 -25.11
C ALA A 447 -29.52 -7.26 -25.48
N GLY A 448 -29.50 -8.46 -26.06
CA GLY A 448 -28.27 -9.14 -26.48
C GLY A 448 -27.32 -9.36 -25.29
N HIS A 449 -26.11 -8.79 -25.37
CA HIS A 449 -25.12 -8.84 -24.29
C HIS A 449 -25.23 -7.69 -23.29
N MET A 450 -26.11 -6.72 -23.52
CA MET A 450 -26.26 -5.57 -22.62
C MET A 450 -27.09 -5.92 -21.40
N THR A 451 -26.50 -5.77 -20.21
CA THR A 451 -27.23 -5.92 -18.95
C THR A 451 -27.71 -4.55 -18.48
N TRP A 452 -29.02 -4.31 -18.57
CA TRP A 452 -29.63 -3.06 -18.10
C TRP A 452 -29.57 -2.94 -16.58
N LEU A 453 -29.06 -1.81 -16.10
CA LEU A 453 -29.02 -1.43 -14.69
C LEU A 453 -30.13 -0.44 -14.34
N LEU A 454 -30.72 0.20 -15.35
CA LEU A 454 -31.88 1.07 -15.21
C LEU A 454 -33.15 0.22 -15.15
N THR A 455 -34.03 0.55 -14.21
CA THR A 455 -35.37 -0.04 -14.10
C THR A 455 -36.29 0.49 -15.21
N PRO A 456 -37.40 -0.22 -15.54
CA PRO A 456 -38.37 0.26 -16.54
C PRO A 456 -38.93 1.67 -16.27
N SER A 457 -39.03 2.06 -15.00
CA SER A 457 -39.48 3.41 -14.61
C SER A 457 -38.38 4.46 -14.84
N GLU A 458 -37.13 4.13 -14.54
CA GLU A 458 -35.98 4.98 -14.84
C GLU A 458 -35.79 5.18 -16.34
N VAL A 459 -35.93 4.11 -17.15
CA VAL A 459 -35.85 4.24 -18.62
C VAL A 459 -36.91 5.19 -19.16
N ARG A 460 -38.17 5.04 -18.74
CA ARG A 460 -39.24 5.99 -19.12
C ARG A 460 -38.92 7.40 -18.68
N ARG A 461 -38.35 7.57 -17.48
CA ARG A 461 -37.94 8.89 -16.97
C ARG A 461 -36.84 9.50 -17.84
N VAL A 462 -35.82 8.73 -18.24
CA VAL A 462 -34.72 9.18 -19.09
C VAL A 462 -35.21 9.55 -20.49
N LEU A 463 -36.07 8.71 -21.10
CA LEU A 463 -36.75 9.05 -22.35
C LEU A 463 -37.53 10.37 -22.25
N GLY A 464 -38.19 10.60 -21.11
CA GLY A 464 -38.93 11.82 -20.84
C GLY A 464 -38.07 13.07 -20.62
N LEU A 465 -36.73 12.94 -20.58
CA LEU A 465 -35.83 14.10 -20.55
C LEU A 465 -35.62 14.72 -21.95
N ARG A 466 -35.90 13.97 -23.02
CA ARG A 466 -35.84 14.44 -24.42
C ARG A 466 -37.06 15.29 -24.76
N LEU A 467 -36.83 16.51 -25.25
CA LEU A 467 -37.89 17.49 -25.52
C LEU A 467 -38.82 17.08 -26.67
N ASP A 468 -38.28 16.37 -27.64
CA ASP A 468 -38.98 15.92 -28.86
C ASP A 468 -39.78 14.63 -28.66
N PHE A 469 -39.54 13.91 -27.56
CA PHE A 469 -40.24 12.66 -27.26
C PHE A 469 -41.57 12.91 -26.56
N LYS A 470 -42.66 12.48 -27.22
CA LYS A 470 -44.03 12.68 -26.71
C LYS A 470 -44.31 11.79 -25.49
N PRO A 471 -44.85 12.33 -24.38
CA PRO A 471 -45.16 11.56 -23.18
C PRO A 471 -46.09 10.36 -23.44
N GLU A 472 -47.04 10.49 -24.36
CA GLU A 472 -47.99 9.43 -24.71
C GLU A 472 -47.27 8.24 -25.38
N ALA A 473 -46.28 8.53 -26.23
CA ALA A 473 -45.48 7.49 -26.88
C ALA A 473 -44.62 6.72 -25.87
N ILE A 474 -44.07 7.43 -24.86
CA ILE A 474 -43.30 6.81 -23.78
C ILE A 474 -44.19 5.94 -22.88
N ALA A 475 -45.39 6.43 -22.54
CA ALA A 475 -46.36 5.69 -21.73
C ALA A 475 -46.86 4.41 -22.42
N ALA A 476 -46.93 4.40 -23.76
CA ALA A 476 -47.34 3.25 -24.55
C ALA A 476 -46.29 2.12 -24.62
N LEU A 477 -45.04 2.37 -24.19
CA LEU A 477 -43.97 1.37 -24.22
C LEU A 477 -44.21 0.21 -23.25
N ARG A 478 -44.05 -1.01 -23.75
CA ARG A 478 -44.05 -2.26 -22.98
C ARG A 478 -42.61 -2.65 -22.66
N LEU A 479 -42.09 -2.08 -21.58
CA LEU A 479 -40.77 -2.37 -20.99
C LEU A 479 -40.91 -3.33 -19.81
#